data_AF-A0A1H0S704-F1
#
_entry.id   AF-A0A1H0S704-F1
#
_cell.length_a   1.000
_cell.length_b   1.000
_cell.length_c   1.000
_cell.angle_alpha   90.00
_cell.angle_beta   90.00
_cell.angle_gamma   90.00
#
_symmetry.space_group_name_H-M   'P 1'
#
loop_
_entity.id
_entity.type
_entity.pdbx_description
1 polymer ?
#
loop_
_entity_poly.entity_id
_entity_poly.type
_entity_poly.pdbx_seq_one_letter_code
_entity_poly.pdbx_strand_id
1 'polypeptide(L)'
;MADALKSLRGARVVVVNWRDRGHGLAGGAEEYAVRVAEAMARAGASVTFLTARDEGQTPGEHSDTLTTVRRGGQWTVYLWALLWLLRNRRRVDVVVDCQNGIPFFSPLVLPRRTRVVLLMHHVHDAQFAVHFPPWLAAVGRWLEGPAARRVYRDAVTVAVSPSTVHAMRARLGWTGPVYVVPNGMDQAPKSRVEREPEPTLVCLGRLVTHKRVDRLIRTVEELAERWPTLKLHIVGGGPEEQALRALAARLDGAVEVHGYVDSATKSALLGRSWLNVTLSDGEGWGLAVVEAAAHGVPTLCRDVDGLRDSVRHGDTGWLVPNGADLAQAVDRVLTDLADPARAEAVAKACQDWATRFDWAATGERFTALVAALRAGLKIGEWQPGMPEAIIAEFPADTEPHQPTSVGTRSGAAGVDQWTLVEQCHGGDLLAELERAGRAGVTVRAAADAERLLGGSLRNPREGAT
;
A
#
# COMPACT_ATOMS: atom_id res chain seq x y z
N MET A 1 -17.39 20.89 2.81
CA MET A 1 -16.66 20.55 1.55
C MET A 1 -15.82 21.72 1.00
N ALA A 2 -16.35 22.95 0.86
CA ALA A 2 -15.59 24.09 0.29
C ALA A 2 -14.36 24.55 1.13
N ASP A 3 -14.39 24.39 2.46
CA ASP A 3 -13.25 24.76 3.33
C ASP A 3 -12.12 23.72 3.33
N ALA A 4 -12.43 22.43 3.14
CA ALA A 4 -11.41 21.37 3.05
C ALA A 4 -10.54 21.51 1.79
N LEU A 5 -11.15 21.95 0.68
CA LEU A 5 -10.50 22.21 -0.63
C LEU A 5 -9.51 23.40 -0.61
N LYS A 6 -9.41 24.16 0.48
CA LYS A 6 -8.46 25.28 0.63
C LYS A 6 -7.58 25.15 1.88
N SER A 7 -7.58 23.99 2.52
CA SER A 7 -6.82 23.73 3.77
C SER A 7 -5.32 24.01 3.64
N LEU A 8 -4.76 23.91 2.43
CA LEU A 8 -3.35 24.17 2.16
C LEU A 8 -3.11 25.44 1.32
N ARG A 9 -4.09 26.34 1.22
CA ARG A 9 -3.95 27.55 0.40
C ARG A 9 -2.68 28.33 0.74
N GLY A 10 -1.87 28.58 -0.30
CA GLY A 10 -0.61 29.32 -0.18
C GLY A 10 0.52 28.55 0.51
N ALA A 11 0.33 27.27 0.86
CA ALA A 11 1.41 26.42 1.35
C ALA A 11 2.38 26.12 0.20
N ARG A 12 3.67 26.05 0.51
CA ARG A 12 4.69 25.53 -0.39
C ARG A 12 5.17 24.18 0.13
N VAL A 13 4.71 23.13 -0.54
CA VAL A 13 4.99 21.74 -0.19
C VAL A 13 6.02 21.18 -1.16
N VAL A 14 7.00 20.46 -0.64
CA VAL A 14 7.99 19.76 -1.45
C VAL A 14 7.88 18.28 -1.16
N VAL A 15 7.61 17.48 -2.18
CA VAL A 15 7.67 16.02 -2.10
C VAL A 15 9.02 15.59 -2.67
N VAL A 16 9.80 14.87 -1.88
CA VAL A 16 11.06 14.29 -2.33
C VAL A 16 10.87 12.79 -2.41
N ASN A 17 11.01 12.25 -3.61
CA ASN A 17 10.92 10.82 -3.86
C ASN A 17 12.03 10.41 -4.84
N TRP A 18 12.46 9.15 -4.78
CA TRP A 18 13.51 8.69 -5.68
C TRP A 18 13.08 8.77 -7.14
N ARG A 19 11.83 8.40 -7.43
CA ARG A 19 11.28 8.27 -8.79
C ARG A 19 9.92 8.96 -8.89
N ASP A 20 9.51 9.31 -10.09
CA ASP A 20 8.15 9.77 -10.40
C ASP A 20 7.40 8.72 -11.25
N ARG A 21 6.12 8.99 -11.53
CA ARG A 21 5.26 8.09 -12.33
C ARG A 21 5.84 7.77 -13.72
N GLY A 22 6.59 8.70 -14.31
CA GLY A 22 7.15 8.56 -15.66
C GLY A 22 8.48 7.80 -15.73
N HIS A 23 9.06 7.38 -14.60
CA HIS A 23 10.33 6.65 -14.60
C HIS A 23 10.09 5.18 -15.02
N GLY A 24 10.96 4.60 -15.86
CA GLY A 24 10.84 3.22 -16.35
C GLY A 24 10.87 2.14 -15.27
N LEU A 25 11.26 2.47 -14.04
CA LEU A 25 11.25 1.57 -12.88
C LEU A 25 10.18 1.93 -11.84
N ALA A 26 9.27 2.86 -12.14
CA ALA A 26 8.21 3.29 -11.24
C ALA A 26 7.31 2.12 -10.81
N GLY A 27 6.75 2.22 -9.61
CA GLY A 27 5.75 1.29 -9.10
C GLY A 27 4.77 1.97 -8.15
N GLY A 28 4.14 1.16 -7.29
CA GLY A 28 3.07 1.65 -6.41
C GLY A 28 3.49 2.74 -5.42
N ALA A 29 4.75 2.77 -4.98
CA ALA A 29 5.26 3.82 -4.10
C ALA A 29 5.33 5.18 -4.80
N GLU A 30 5.81 5.19 -6.04
CA GLU A 30 5.83 6.40 -6.88
C GLU A 30 4.41 6.89 -7.18
N GLU A 31 3.50 5.97 -7.51
CA GLU A 31 2.12 6.29 -7.77
C GLU A 31 1.46 6.94 -6.55
N TYR A 32 1.64 6.36 -5.36
CA TYR A 32 1.12 6.94 -4.12
C TYR A 32 1.69 8.35 -3.88
N ALA A 33 3.02 8.52 -3.97
CA ALA A 33 3.67 9.80 -3.72
C ALA A 33 3.12 10.91 -4.66
N VAL A 34 2.89 10.58 -5.93
CA VAL A 34 2.28 11.50 -6.91
C VAL A 34 0.81 11.77 -6.56
N ARG A 35 0.01 10.75 -6.22
CA ARG A 35 -1.41 10.92 -5.88
C ARG A 35 -1.63 11.81 -4.65
N VAL A 36 -0.82 11.64 -3.60
CA VAL A 36 -0.89 12.53 -2.42
C VAL A 36 -0.38 13.93 -2.74
N ALA A 37 0.63 14.08 -3.61
CA ALA A 37 1.10 15.37 -4.09
C ALA A 37 -0.02 16.12 -4.85
N GLU A 38 -0.70 15.45 -5.77
CA GLU A 38 -1.83 16.00 -6.52
C GLU A 38 -3.00 16.36 -5.59
N ALA A 39 -3.27 15.55 -4.56
CA ALA A 39 -4.30 15.85 -3.57
C ALA A 39 -4.00 17.13 -2.78
N MET A 40 -2.76 17.30 -2.31
CA MET A 40 -2.32 18.52 -1.64
C MET A 40 -2.39 19.75 -2.56
N ALA A 41 -2.08 19.58 -3.85
CA ALA A 41 -2.21 20.63 -4.84
C ALA A 41 -3.68 21.06 -5.04
N ARG A 42 -4.60 20.09 -5.17
CA ARG A 42 -6.05 20.34 -5.23
C ARG A 42 -6.57 21.06 -3.99
N ALA A 43 -5.94 20.85 -2.83
CA ALA A 43 -6.24 21.57 -1.58
C ALA A 43 -5.62 22.98 -1.49
N GLY A 44 -4.98 23.45 -2.56
CA GLY A 44 -4.46 24.82 -2.70
C GLY A 44 -2.97 25.00 -2.39
N ALA A 45 -2.21 23.92 -2.20
CA ALA A 45 -0.75 23.99 -2.07
C ALA A 45 -0.07 24.23 -3.43
N SER A 46 1.04 24.97 -3.42
CA SER A 46 2.03 24.90 -4.50
C SER A 46 2.97 23.74 -4.21
N VAL A 47 2.89 22.69 -5.02
CA VAL A 47 3.63 21.44 -4.78
C VAL A 47 4.78 21.30 -5.77
N THR A 48 5.99 21.11 -5.25
CA THR A 48 7.18 20.75 -6.04
C THR A 48 7.56 19.30 -5.78
N PHE A 49 7.69 18.49 -6.83
CA PHE A 49 8.09 17.09 -6.76
C PHE A 49 9.55 16.95 -7.20
N LEU A 50 10.45 16.62 -6.27
CA LEU A 50 11.88 16.42 -6.55
C LEU A 50 12.15 14.93 -6.73
N THR A 51 12.78 14.57 -7.86
CA THR A 51 13.00 13.17 -8.24
C THR A 51 14.28 12.98 -9.06
N ALA A 52 14.73 11.73 -9.22
CA ALA A 52 15.77 11.37 -10.17
C ALA A 52 15.27 11.56 -11.62
N ARG A 53 16.21 11.73 -12.55
CA ARG A 53 15.93 11.82 -13.98
C ARG A 53 16.26 10.48 -14.65
N ASP A 54 15.27 9.88 -15.29
CA ASP A 54 15.45 8.70 -16.14
C ASP A 54 15.84 9.08 -17.57
N GLU A 55 16.30 8.10 -18.34
CA GLU A 55 16.62 8.29 -19.76
C GLU A 55 15.40 8.77 -20.56
N GLY A 56 15.60 9.73 -21.46
CA GLY A 56 14.52 10.33 -22.26
C GLY A 56 13.63 11.35 -21.53
N GLN A 57 13.70 11.46 -20.19
CA GLN A 57 12.88 12.43 -19.46
C GLN A 57 13.42 13.86 -19.56
N THR A 58 12.53 14.86 -19.51
CA THR A 58 12.90 16.27 -19.38
C THR A 58 13.35 16.60 -17.94
N PRO A 59 14.32 17.52 -17.74
CA PRO A 59 14.80 17.90 -16.40
C PRO A 59 13.75 18.56 -15.49
N GLY A 60 12.64 19.01 -16.05
CA GLY A 60 11.56 19.63 -15.30
C GLY A 60 10.30 19.69 -16.14
N GLU A 61 9.18 19.66 -15.45
CA GLU A 61 7.86 19.64 -16.04
C GLU A 61 6.91 20.39 -15.11
N HIS A 62 6.03 21.18 -15.69
CA HIS A 62 4.99 21.88 -14.94
C HIS A 62 3.65 21.41 -15.48
N SER A 63 2.86 20.77 -14.63
CA SER A 63 1.47 20.43 -14.89
C SER A 63 0.55 21.39 -14.14
N ASP A 64 -0.76 21.29 -14.40
CA ASP A 64 -1.78 22.08 -13.70
C ASP A 64 -1.77 21.86 -12.17
N THR A 65 -1.20 20.75 -11.71
CA THR A 65 -1.19 20.36 -10.29
C THR A 65 0.20 20.40 -9.66
N LEU A 66 1.27 20.07 -10.39
CA LEU A 66 2.60 19.82 -9.83
C LEU A 66 3.70 20.51 -10.63
N THR A 67 4.75 20.95 -9.94
CA THR A 67 6.04 21.26 -10.57
C THR A 67 7.02 20.12 -10.30
N THR A 68 7.33 19.32 -11.30
CA THR A 68 8.30 18.23 -11.20
C THR A 68 9.69 18.74 -11.57
N VAL A 69 10.69 18.44 -10.74
CA VAL A 69 12.10 18.76 -10.96
C VAL A 69 12.91 17.47 -10.89
N ARG A 70 13.49 17.09 -12.03
CA ARG A 70 14.23 15.85 -12.21
C ARG A 70 15.74 16.13 -12.27
N ARG A 71 16.50 15.66 -11.28
CA ARG A 71 17.97 15.84 -11.24
C ARG A 71 18.69 14.63 -10.67
N GLY A 72 19.87 14.36 -11.25
CA GLY A 72 20.69 13.21 -10.88
C GLY A 72 20.11 11.89 -11.36
N GLY A 73 20.77 10.80 -10.96
CA GLY A 73 20.30 9.43 -11.15
C GLY A 73 20.13 8.74 -9.80
N GLN A 74 20.21 7.41 -9.79
CA GLN A 74 19.88 6.59 -8.61
C GLN A 74 20.56 7.01 -7.28
N TRP A 75 21.82 7.46 -7.32
CA TRP A 75 22.57 7.86 -6.13
C TRP A 75 22.66 9.37 -5.97
N THR A 76 22.80 10.11 -7.07
CA THR A 76 23.08 11.55 -7.03
C THR A 76 21.82 12.39 -6.76
N VAL A 77 20.63 11.81 -6.94
CA VAL A 77 19.36 12.45 -6.57
C VAL A 77 19.32 12.89 -5.11
N TYR A 78 19.88 12.10 -4.18
CA TYR A 78 19.91 12.43 -2.76
C TYR A 78 20.67 13.74 -2.49
N LEU A 79 21.85 13.87 -3.09
CA LEU A 79 22.64 15.10 -3.02
C LEU A 79 21.90 16.28 -3.66
N TRP A 80 21.33 16.09 -4.86
CA TRP A 80 20.63 17.16 -5.56
C TRP A 80 19.38 17.65 -4.83
N ALA A 81 18.60 16.74 -4.27
CA ALA A 81 17.44 17.06 -3.45
C ALA A 81 17.85 17.88 -2.21
N LEU A 82 18.89 17.44 -1.49
CA LEU A 82 19.41 18.17 -0.32
C LEU A 82 19.94 19.56 -0.69
N LEU A 83 20.68 19.71 -1.80
CA LEU A 83 21.16 21.01 -2.28
C LEU A 83 19.99 21.92 -2.70
N TRP A 84 18.98 21.38 -3.37
CA TRP A 84 17.78 22.13 -3.74
C TRP A 84 17.02 22.60 -2.49
N LEU A 85 16.83 21.71 -1.52
CA LEU A 85 16.18 22.04 -0.24
C LEU A 85 16.99 23.09 0.50
N LEU A 86 18.30 22.94 0.64
CA LEU A 86 19.18 23.92 1.29
C LEU A 86 19.06 25.31 0.65
N ARG A 87 19.04 25.39 -0.69
CA ARG A 87 18.88 26.64 -1.44
C ARG A 87 17.49 27.27 -1.23
N ASN A 88 16.45 26.45 -1.13
CA ASN A 88 15.06 26.92 -1.05
C ASN A 88 14.47 26.89 0.37
N ARG A 89 15.24 26.50 1.40
CA ARG A 89 14.78 26.21 2.77
C ARG A 89 14.00 27.31 3.48
N ARG A 90 14.12 28.56 3.01
CA ARG A 90 13.36 29.71 3.55
C ARG A 90 11.95 29.84 2.97
N ARG A 91 11.67 29.17 1.85
CA ARG A 91 10.43 29.24 1.07
C ARG A 91 9.58 27.98 1.19
N VAL A 92 10.07 26.95 1.88
CA VAL A 92 9.39 25.66 2.01
C VAL A 92 8.73 25.57 3.38
N ASP A 93 7.43 25.31 3.39
CA ASP A 93 6.64 25.20 4.61
C ASP A 93 6.62 23.75 5.11
N VAL A 94 6.43 22.80 4.18
CA VAL A 94 6.35 21.37 4.46
C VAL A 94 7.19 20.57 3.46
N VAL A 95 7.89 19.56 3.96
CA VAL A 95 8.57 18.54 3.14
C VAL A 95 7.96 17.17 3.42
N VAL A 96 7.53 16.48 2.38
CA VAL A 96 7.21 15.06 2.40
C VAL A 96 8.42 14.30 1.90
N ASP A 97 9.09 13.58 2.77
CA ASP A 97 10.32 12.84 2.50
C ASP A 97 9.97 11.35 2.35
N CYS A 98 10.01 10.83 1.12
CA CYS A 98 9.62 9.45 0.85
C CYS A 98 10.79 8.50 1.11
N GLN A 99 10.58 7.56 2.03
CA GLN A 99 11.50 6.49 2.35
C GLN A 99 11.06 5.20 1.63
N ASN A 100 11.73 4.93 0.51
CA ASN A 100 11.73 3.65 -0.18
C ASN A 100 13.07 2.97 0.08
N GLY A 101 13.32 2.62 1.35
CA GLY A 101 14.58 2.07 1.84
C GLY A 101 15.38 3.14 2.59
N ILE A 102 16.07 4.01 1.86
CA ILE A 102 16.86 5.10 2.45
C ILE A 102 16.11 6.42 2.27
N PRO A 103 15.90 7.21 3.34
CA PRO A 103 15.26 8.52 3.22
C PRO A 103 16.26 9.58 2.73
N PHE A 104 15.77 10.76 2.35
CA PHE A 104 16.64 11.83 1.86
C PHE A 104 17.41 12.57 2.95
N PHE A 105 17.10 12.31 4.21
CA PHE A 105 17.60 13.03 5.38
C PHE A 105 17.34 14.55 5.29
N SER A 106 16.19 14.94 4.72
CA SER A 106 15.82 16.35 4.55
C SER A 106 15.88 17.21 5.82
N PRO A 107 15.60 16.71 7.05
CA PRO A 107 15.74 17.53 8.27
C PRO A 107 17.14 18.10 8.50
N LEU A 108 18.20 17.50 7.93
CA LEU A 108 19.58 17.97 8.12
C LEU A 108 19.88 19.32 7.47
N VAL A 109 19.13 19.72 6.45
CA VAL A 109 19.34 20.97 5.70
C VAL A 109 18.24 22.01 5.90
N LEU A 110 17.15 21.61 6.56
CA LEU A 110 15.96 22.43 6.78
C LEU A 110 15.99 23.13 8.15
N PRO A 111 15.43 24.34 8.25
CA PRO A 111 15.25 24.99 9.55
C PRO A 111 14.15 24.28 10.35
N ARG A 112 14.24 24.32 11.69
CA ARG A 112 13.23 23.72 12.61
C ARG A 112 11.78 24.16 12.38
N ARG A 113 11.56 25.29 11.69
CA ARG A 113 10.22 25.78 11.36
C ARG A 113 9.56 25.01 10.21
N THR A 114 10.35 24.39 9.33
CA THR A 114 9.82 23.58 8.23
C THR A 114 9.32 22.27 8.80
N ARG A 115 8.08 21.90 8.49
CA ARG A 115 7.50 20.63 8.93
C ARG A 115 7.98 19.52 7.99
N VAL A 116 8.35 18.38 8.55
CA VAL A 116 8.76 17.20 7.77
C VAL A 116 7.82 16.06 8.08
N VAL A 117 7.30 15.45 7.01
CA VAL A 117 6.54 14.20 7.03
C VAL A 117 7.41 13.13 6.38
N LEU A 118 7.80 12.12 7.14
CA LEU A 118 8.49 10.94 6.61
C LEU A 118 7.43 9.95 6.12
N LEU A 119 7.41 9.65 4.82
CA LEU A 119 6.48 8.69 4.22
C LEU A 119 7.20 7.37 3.96
N MET A 120 6.83 6.31 4.69
CA MET A 120 7.40 4.97 4.57
C MET A 120 6.45 4.06 3.80
N HIS A 121 6.91 3.51 2.67
CA HIS A 121 6.11 2.55 1.89
C HIS A 121 6.34 1.09 2.29
N HIS A 122 7.56 0.74 2.70
CA HIS A 122 7.94 -0.59 3.15
C HIS A 122 9.33 -0.55 3.78
N VAL A 123 9.61 -1.55 4.64
CA VAL A 123 10.91 -1.74 5.29
C VAL A 123 11.76 -2.72 4.49
N HIS A 124 12.93 -2.29 4.02
CA HIS A 124 13.84 -3.02 3.13
C HIS A 124 14.92 -3.82 3.85
N ASP A 125 14.90 -3.91 5.18
CA ASP A 125 15.92 -4.54 6.03
C ASP A 125 16.48 -5.87 5.44
N ALA A 126 15.59 -6.78 5.05
CA ALA A 126 15.97 -8.04 4.42
C ALA A 126 16.38 -7.91 2.93
N GLN A 127 15.84 -6.94 2.19
CA GLN A 127 16.11 -6.72 0.77
C GLN A 127 17.50 -6.13 0.52
N PHE A 128 18.07 -5.36 1.46
CA PHE A 128 19.44 -4.84 1.31
C PHE A 128 20.48 -5.95 1.16
N ALA A 129 20.30 -7.08 1.86
CA ALA A 129 21.21 -8.23 1.77
C ALA A 129 21.09 -8.98 0.43
N VAL A 130 20.00 -8.80 -0.30
CA VAL A 130 19.77 -9.40 -1.63
C VAL A 130 20.47 -8.58 -2.73
N HIS A 131 20.50 -7.26 -2.59
CA HIS A 131 20.98 -6.35 -3.64
C HIS A 131 22.41 -5.84 -3.44
N PHE A 132 22.95 -5.93 -2.21
CA PHE A 132 24.25 -5.34 -1.89
C PHE A 132 25.19 -6.31 -1.17
N PRO A 133 26.52 -6.15 -1.33
CA PRO A 133 27.51 -6.84 -0.52
C PRO A 133 27.25 -6.63 0.99
N PRO A 134 27.63 -7.57 1.87
CA PRO A 134 27.26 -7.55 3.28
C PRO A 134 27.57 -6.24 4.02
N TRP A 135 28.69 -5.59 3.69
CA TRP A 135 29.08 -4.31 4.30
C TRP A 135 28.18 -3.16 3.86
N LEU A 136 27.80 -3.09 2.59
CA LEU A 136 26.92 -2.05 2.05
C LEU A 136 25.48 -2.28 2.48
N ALA A 137 25.06 -3.55 2.60
CA ALA A 137 23.79 -3.91 3.21
C ALA A 137 23.73 -3.48 4.69
N ALA A 138 24.83 -3.62 5.45
CA ALA A 138 24.89 -3.14 6.83
C ALA A 138 24.80 -1.60 6.92
N VAL A 139 25.44 -0.87 6.00
CA VAL A 139 25.28 0.59 5.90
C VAL A 139 23.84 0.96 5.55
N GLY A 140 23.22 0.27 4.58
CA GLY A 140 21.82 0.46 4.22
C GLY A 140 20.87 0.27 5.42
N ARG A 141 21.03 -0.83 6.16
CA ARG A 141 20.26 -1.10 7.40
C ARG A 141 20.47 -0.03 8.46
N TRP A 142 21.71 0.44 8.65
CA TRP A 142 22.00 1.51 9.60
C TRP A 142 21.33 2.83 9.20
N LEU A 143 21.33 3.15 7.89
CA LEU A 143 20.68 4.33 7.34
C LEU A 143 19.15 4.25 7.44
N GLU A 144 18.55 3.13 7.06
CA GLU A 144 17.10 2.89 7.10
C GLU A 144 16.53 2.88 8.52
N GLY A 145 17.29 2.34 9.49
CA GLY A 145 16.85 2.22 10.89
C GLY A 145 17.47 3.29 11.80
N PRO A 146 18.60 3.00 12.48
CA PRO A 146 19.19 3.89 13.48
C PRO A 146 19.38 5.35 13.08
N ALA A 147 19.91 5.62 11.87
CA ALA A 147 20.16 6.98 11.41
C ALA A 147 18.85 7.71 11.11
N ALA A 148 17.95 7.09 10.33
CA ALA A 148 16.62 7.64 10.07
C ALA A 148 15.87 7.92 11.37
N ARG A 149 15.84 6.97 12.30
CA ARG A 149 15.19 7.14 13.62
C ARG A 149 15.73 8.34 14.37
N ARG A 150 17.04 8.60 14.31
CA ARG A 150 17.66 9.75 14.97
C ARG A 150 17.31 11.06 14.27
N VAL A 151 17.40 11.11 12.94
CA VAL A 151 17.19 12.34 12.16
C VAL A 151 15.72 12.75 12.12
N TYR A 152 14.81 11.79 12.06
CA TYR A 152 13.36 12.00 11.95
C TYR A 152 12.61 11.85 13.27
N ARG A 153 13.30 11.82 14.42
CA ARG A 153 12.67 11.68 15.76
C ARG A 153 11.59 12.73 16.06
N ASP A 154 11.72 13.92 15.46
CA ASP A 154 10.83 15.07 15.65
C ASP A 154 9.89 15.25 14.43
N ALA A 155 9.97 14.36 13.44
CA ALA A 155 9.13 14.37 12.25
C ALA A 155 7.89 13.50 12.44
N VAL A 156 6.81 13.86 11.77
CA VAL A 156 5.64 12.97 11.67
C VAL A 156 5.96 11.88 10.68
N THR A 157 5.64 10.63 11.03
CA THR A 157 5.85 9.49 10.13
C THR A 157 4.51 8.96 9.63
N VAL A 158 4.42 8.66 8.34
CA VAL A 158 3.26 8.03 7.71
C VAL A 158 3.70 6.67 7.18
N ALA A 159 2.94 5.63 7.49
CA ALA A 159 3.07 4.31 6.90
C ALA A 159 1.84 4.03 6.02
N VAL A 160 2.04 3.24 4.97
CA VAL A 160 0.93 2.86 4.07
C VAL A 160 0.10 1.69 4.59
N SER A 161 0.56 1.02 5.66
CA SER A 161 -0.08 -0.21 6.13
C SER A 161 0.21 -0.51 7.60
N PRO A 162 -0.66 -1.25 8.31
CA PRO A 162 -0.38 -1.77 9.65
C PRO A 162 0.83 -2.72 9.67
N SER A 163 1.05 -3.57 8.67
CA SER A 163 2.26 -4.41 8.64
C SER A 163 3.53 -3.57 8.50
N THR A 164 3.46 -2.43 7.79
CA THR A 164 4.57 -1.49 7.68
C THR A 164 4.88 -0.86 9.03
N VAL A 165 3.85 -0.45 9.79
CA VAL A 165 4.01 -0.01 11.18
C VAL A 165 4.70 -1.09 12.01
N HIS A 166 4.19 -2.31 11.98
CA HIS A 166 4.78 -3.42 12.74
C HIS A 166 6.24 -3.65 12.37
N ALA A 167 6.57 -3.66 11.07
CA ALA A 167 7.95 -3.79 10.59
C ALA A 167 8.84 -2.63 11.05
N MET A 168 8.34 -1.38 11.05
CA MET A 168 9.06 -0.23 11.58
C MET A 168 9.36 -0.39 13.08
N ARG A 169 8.40 -0.88 13.88
CA ARG A 169 8.61 -1.13 15.31
C ARG A 169 9.58 -2.28 15.55
N ALA A 170 9.33 -3.43 14.94
CA ALA A 170 10.04 -4.67 15.21
C ALA A 170 11.45 -4.72 14.61
N ARG A 171 11.63 -4.19 13.38
CA ARG A 171 12.90 -4.29 12.64
C ARG A 171 13.75 -3.01 12.76
N LEU A 172 13.12 -1.84 12.68
CA LEU A 172 13.82 -0.55 12.71
C LEU A 172 13.90 0.06 14.13
N GLY A 173 13.19 -0.52 15.10
CA GLY A 173 13.09 0.02 16.45
C GLY A 173 12.51 1.43 16.46
N TRP A 174 11.60 1.75 15.53
CA TRP A 174 10.99 3.07 15.45
C TRP A 174 10.19 3.32 16.73
N THR A 175 10.35 4.49 17.35
CA THR A 175 9.65 4.84 18.60
C THR A 175 8.77 6.08 18.48
N GLY A 176 8.87 6.85 17.39
CA GLY A 176 8.03 8.04 17.17
C GLY A 176 6.63 7.71 16.65
N PRO A 177 5.70 8.67 16.59
CA PRO A 177 4.36 8.45 16.06
C PRO A 177 4.39 7.99 14.61
N VAL A 178 3.54 7.02 14.26
CA VAL A 178 3.30 6.62 12.88
C VAL A 178 1.79 6.69 12.60
N TYR A 179 1.43 7.28 11.47
CA TYR A 179 0.06 7.42 11.00
C TYR A 179 -0.15 6.46 9.85
N VAL A 180 -1.24 5.70 9.86
CA VAL A 180 -1.55 4.80 8.75
C VAL A 180 -2.39 5.55 7.73
N VAL A 181 -1.83 5.80 6.55
CA VAL A 181 -2.58 6.34 5.41
C VAL A 181 -2.54 5.28 4.30
N PRO A 182 -3.57 4.43 4.17
CA PRO A 182 -3.59 3.35 3.21
C PRO A 182 -3.47 3.84 1.78
N ASN A 183 -2.93 2.99 0.91
CA ASN A 183 -3.00 3.25 -0.52
C ASN A 183 -4.46 3.23 -0.99
N GLY A 184 -4.79 4.10 -1.95
CA GLY A 184 -6.04 4.01 -2.69
C GLY A 184 -5.95 3.00 -3.83
N MET A 185 -7.07 2.75 -4.51
CA MET A 185 -7.05 2.16 -5.85
C MET A 185 -7.99 2.93 -6.78
N ASP A 186 -7.72 2.79 -8.09
CA ASP A 186 -8.66 3.21 -9.11
C ASP A 186 -9.79 2.18 -9.23
N GLN A 187 -11.03 2.66 -9.25
CA GLN A 187 -12.21 1.79 -9.32
C GLN A 187 -12.23 1.03 -10.65
N ALA A 188 -12.59 -0.26 -10.59
CA ALA A 188 -12.77 -1.05 -11.79
C ALA A 188 -13.93 -0.49 -12.65
N PRO A 189 -13.86 -0.61 -13.98
CA PRO A 189 -14.99 -0.27 -14.84
C PRO A 189 -16.25 -1.02 -14.41
N LYS A 190 -17.40 -0.34 -14.44
CA LYS A 190 -18.70 -0.95 -14.09
C LYS A 190 -19.16 -2.01 -15.10
N SER A 191 -18.54 -2.09 -16.27
CA SER A 191 -18.86 -3.09 -17.29
C SER A 191 -18.47 -4.47 -16.79
N ARG A 192 -19.46 -5.37 -16.69
CA ARG A 192 -19.21 -6.77 -16.35
C ARG A 192 -18.47 -7.42 -17.52
N VAL A 193 -17.25 -7.89 -17.24
CA VAL A 193 -16.51 -8.78 -18.13
C VAL A 193 -16.86 -10.20 -17.72
N GLU A 194 -17.19 -11.05 -18.70
CA GLU A 194 -17.44 -12.46 -18.44
C GLU A 194 -16.12 -13.17 -18.15
N ARG A 195 -16.10 -14.02 -17.12
CA ARG A 195 -14.93 -14.85 -16.79
C ARG A 195 -14.70 -15.86 -17.89
N GLU A 196 -13.45 -16.26 -18.09
CA GLU A 196 -13.16 -17.39 -18.98
C GLU A 196 -13.93 -18.64 -18.54
N PRO A 197 -14.41 -19.48 -19.47
CA PRO A 197 -15.01 -20.77 -19.13
C PRO A 197 -13.96 -21.75 -18.58
N GLU A 198 -12.69 -21.56 -18.96
CA GLU A 198 -11.56 -22.39 -18.52
C GLU A 198 -10.75 -21.68 -17.40
N PRO A 199 -10.14 -22.45 -16.47
CA PRO A 199 -9.31 -21.91 -15.41
C PRO A 199 -8.21 -20.99 -15.92
N THR A 200 -8.22 -19.74 -15.46
CA THR A 200 -7.27 -18.72 -15.91
C THR A 200 -6.67 -17.99 -14.72
N LEU A 201 -5.34 -17.99 -14.64
CA LEU A 201 -4.55 -17.25 -13.66
C LEU A 201 -4.06 -15.94 -14.25
N VAL A 202 -3.93 -14.92 -13.41
CA VAL A 202 -3.25 -13.67 -13.75
C VAL A 202 -2.21 -13.34 -12.68
N CYS A 203 -1.09 -12.78 -13.10
CA CYS A 203 -0.08 -12.21 -12.23
C CYS A 203 0.24 -10.81 -12.72
N LEU A 204 -0.07 -9.80 -11.90
CA LEU A 204 0.15 -8.39 -12.23
C LEU A 204 1.28 -7.80 -11.39
N GLY A 205 2.25 -7.16 -12.05
CA GLY A 205 3.24 -6.33 -11.38
C GLY A 205 4.57 -6.24 -12.11
N ARG A 206 5.52 -5.50 -11.51
CA ARG A 206 6.87 -5.36 -12.05
C ARG A 206 7.57 -6.72 -12.09
N LEU A 207 8.20 -7.08 -13.21
CA LEU A 207 8.89 -8.36 -13.36
C LEU A 207 10.32 -8.28 -12.81
N VAL A 208 10.43 -8.48 -11.50
CA VAL A 208 11.69 -8.47 -10.74
C VAL A 208 11.81 -9.72 -9.85
N THR A 209 13.04 -10.11 -9.53
CA THR A 209 13.37 -11.40 -8.89
C THR A 209 12.59 -11.66 -7.59
N HIS A 210 12.35 -10.64 -6.76
CA HIS A 210 11.63 -10.81 -5.49
C HIS A 210 10.11 -11.04 -5.66
N LYS A 211 9.54 -10.87 -6.85
CA LYS A 211 8.13 -11.21 -7.15
C LYS A 211 7.91 -12.70 -7.39
N ARG A 212 9.00 -13.45 -7.63
CA ARG A 212 9.02 -14.91 -7.80
C ARG A 212 8.06 -15.43 -8.87
N VAL A 213 7.90 -14.69 -9.97
CA VAL A 213 7.03 -15.09 -11.10
C VAL A 213 7.53 -16.39 -11.74
N ASP A 214 8.83 -16.65 -11.68
CA ASP A 214 9.45 -17.92 -12.10
C ASP A 214 8.84 -19.13 -11.37
N ARG A 215 8.54 -18.99 -10.08
CA ARG A 215 7.89 -20.06 -9.29
C ARG A 215 6.46 -20.29 -9.74
N LEU A 216 5.74 -19.23 -10.08
CA LEU A 216 4.36 -19.35 -10.57
C LEU A 216 4.32 -20.10 -11.92
N ILE A 217 5.27 -19.84 -12.82
CA ILE A 217 5.35 -20.56 -14.10
C ILE A 217 5.59 -22.05 -13.87
N ARG A 218 6.50 -22.42 -12.96
CA ARG A 218 6.73 -23.83 -12.58
C ARG A 218 5.50 -24.48 -11.95
N THR A 219 4.75 -23.74 -11.15
CA THR A 219 3.48 -24.23 -10.61
C THR A 219 2.46 -24.56 -11.71
N VAL A 220 2.40 -23.76 -12.78
CA VAL A 220 1.52 -24.07 -13.93
C VAL A 220 1.98 -25.35 -14.64
N GLU A 221 3.30 -25.54 -14.81
CA GLU A 221 3.89 -26.77 -15.36
C GLU A 221 3.49 -28.00 -14.51
N GLU A 222 3.64 -27.92 -13.19
CA GLU A 222 3.27 -29.00 -12.25
C GLU A 222 1.77 -29.34 -12.28
N LEU A 223 0.91 -28.38 -12.65
CA LEU A 223 -0.54 -28.56 -12.71
C LEU A 223 -1.07 -28.99 -14.08
N ALA A 224 -0.22 -29.07 -15.11
CA ALA A 224 -0.63 -29.30 -16.49
C ALA A 224 -1.40 -30.63 -16.69
N GLU A 225 -1.05 -31.69 -15.96
CA GLU A 225 -1.76 -32.98 -16.04
C GLU A 225 -3.18 -32.90 -15.47
N ARG A 226 -3.38 -32.12 -14.41
CA ARG A 226 -4.68 -32.00 -13.73
C ARG A 226 -5.58 -30.93 -14.33
N TRP A 227 -4.99 -29.85 -14.82
CA TRP A 227 -5.66 -28.72 -15.45
C TRP A 227 -5.06 -28.45 -16.85
N PRO A 228 -5.34 -29.31 -17.84
CA PRO A 228 -4.71 -29.23 -19.17
C PRO A 228 -5.09 -27.97 -19.96
N THR A 229 -6.16 -27.27 -19.57
CA THR A 229 -6.61 -26.00 -20.16
C THR A 229 -6.19 -24.77 -19.37
N LEU A 230 -5.44 -24.94 -18.26
CA LEU A 230 -5.01 -23.84 -17.40
C LEU A 230 -4.16 -22.83 -18.17
N LYS A 231 -4.55 -21.56 -18.12
CA LYS A 231 -3.77 -20.45 -18.69
C LYS A 231 -3.24 -19.55 -17.59
N LEU A 232 -2.05 -18.99 -17.81
CA LEU A 232 -1.46 -17.95 -16.98
C LEU A 232 -1.10 -16.74 -17.82
N HIS A 233 -1.68 -15.59 -17.47
CA HIS A 233 -1.32 -14.29 -18.01
C HIS A 233 -0.40 -13.53 -17.06
N ILE A 234 0.81 -13.21 -17.51
CA ILE A 234 1.78 -12.40 -16.76
C ILE A 234 1.77 -11.00 -17.34
N VAL A 235 1.38 -10.02 -16.52
CA VAL A 235 1.19 -8.63 -16.92
C VAL A 235 2.14 -7.71 -16.16
N GLY A 236 2.89 -6.91 -16.90
CA GLY A 236 3.89 -5.98 -16.40
C GLY A 236 5.25 -6.19 -17.05
N GLY A 237 6.15 -5.21 -16.89
CA GLY A 237 7.50 -5.25 -17.45
C GLY A 237 8.56 -5.25 -16.35
N GLY A 238 9.79 -5.57 -16.72
CA GLY A 238 10.94 -5.47 -15.82
C GLY A 238 12.15 -6.28 -16.28
N PRO A 239 13.27 -6.20 -15.53
CA PRO A 239 14.51 -6.88 -15.88
C PRO A 239 14.39 -8.40 -16.09
N GLU A 240 13.44 -9.06 -15.42
CA GLU A 240 13.26 -10.51 -15.53
C GLU A 240 12.39 -10.92 -16.74
N GLU A 241 11.82 -9.97 -17.48
CA GLU A 241 10.83 -10.26 -18.53
C GLU A 241 11.35 -11.26 -19.58
N GLN A 242 12.57 -11.07 -20.08
CA GLN A 242 13.15 -11.95 -21.10
C GLN A 242 13.36 -13.37 -20.58
N ALA A 243 13.82 -13.52 -19.34
CA ALA A 243 14.00 -14.83 -18.71
C ALA A 243 12.65 -15.53 -18.48
N LEU A 244 11.62 -14.79 -18.08
CA LEU A 244 10.27 -15.31 -17.90
C LEU A 244 9.63 -15.73 -19.24
N ARG A 245 9.83 -14.97 -20.32
CA ARG A 245 9.40 -15.36 -21.69
C ARG A 245 10.05 -16.67 -22.12
N ALA A 246 11.35 -16.84 -21.87
CA ALA A 246 12.06 -18.07 -22.21
C ALA A 246 11.59 -19.28 -21.39
N LEU A 247 11.16 -19.08 -20.15
CA LEU A 247 10.56 -20.12 -19.32
C LEU A 247 9.14 -20.47 -19.81
N ALA A 248 8.31 -19.45 -20.09
CA ALA A 248 6.94 -19.61 -20.59
C ALA A 248 6.89 -20.35 -21.94
N ALA A 249 7.85 -20.12 -22.83
CA ALA A 249 7.93 -20.76 -24.14
C ALA A 249 8.07 -22.30 -24.07
N ARG A 250 8.38 -22.87 -22.90
CA ARG A 250 8.49 -24.32 -22.71
C ARG A 250 7.15 -25.01 -22.44
N LEU A 251 6.08 -24.23 -22.22
CA LEU A 251 4.78 -24.72 -21.76
C LEU A 251 3.68 -24.62 -22.83
N ASP A 252 4.07 -24.71 -24.12
CA ASP A 252 3.17 -24.86 -25.27
C ASP A 252 1.91 -23.95 -25.26
N GLY A 253 2.08 -22.68 -24.86
CA GLY A 253 1.01 -21.68 -24.86
C GLY A 253 0.16 -21.61 -23.59
N ALA A 254 0.44 -22.41 -22.56
CA ALA A 254 -0.20 -22.32 -21.24
C ALA A 254 0.17 -21.03 -20.49
N VAL A 255 1.31 -20.39 -20.85
CA VAL A 255 1.78 -19.16 -20.21
C VAL A 255 2.02 -18.07 -21.24
N GLU A 256 1.41 -16.91 -21.03
CA GLU A 256 1.55 -15.73 -21.87
C GLU A 256 2.12 -14.56 -21.07
N VAL A 257 3.29 -14.06 -21.49
CA VAL A 257 3.90 -12.85 -20.92
C VAL A 257 3.52 -11.66 -21.80
N HIS A 258 2.69 -10.77 -21.28
CA HIS A 258 2.18 -9.61 -22.01
C HIS A 258 3.16 -8.44 -22.04
N GLY A 259 4.05 -8.35 -21.05
CA GLY A 259 4.83 -7.13 -20.83
C GLY A 259 3.95 -6.03 -20.23
N TYR A 260 4.38 -4.76 -20.37
CA TYR A 260 3.56 -3.62 -19.97
C TYR A 260 2.39 -3.44 -20.94
N VAL A 261 1.16 -3.35 -20.42
CA VAL A 261 -0.07 -3.16 -21.20
C VAL A 261 -0.82 -1.92 -20.76
N ASP A 262 -1.71 -1.41 -21.62
CA ASP A 262 -2.59 -0.30 -21.26
C ASP A 262 -3.64 -0.69 -20.21
N SER A 263 -4.31 0.32 -19.65
CA SER A 263 -5.29 0.11 -18.57
C SER A 263 -6.52 -0.69 -19.00
N ALA A 264 -6.93 -0.59 -20.27
CA ALA A 264 -8.09 -1.31 -20.79
C ALA A 264 -7.78 -2.81 -20.92
N THR A 265 -6.62 -3.14 -21.47
CA THR A 265 -6.09 -4.50 -21.60
C THR A 265 -5.86 -5.12 -20.22
N LYS A 266 -5.24 -4.37 -19.29
CA LYS A 266 -5.07 -4.81 -17.89
C LYS A 266 -6.43 -5.16 -17.26
N SER A 267 -7.41 -4.27 -17.40
CA SER A 267 -8.75 -4.46 -16.83
C SER A 267 -9.48 -5.66 -17.45
N ALA A 268 -9.36 -5.88 -18.76
CA ALA A 268 -9.93 -7.03 -19.43
C ALA A 268 -9.28 -8.34 -18.97
N LEU A 269 -7.95 -8.38 -18.87
CA LEU A 269 -7.23 -9.57 -18.39
C LEU A 269 -7.61 -9.91 -16.94
N LEU A 270 -7.68 -8.90 -16.06
CA LEU A 270 -8.17 -9.09 -14.70
C LEU A 270 -9.60 -9.62 -14.71
N GLY A 271 -10.55 -8.90 -15.33
CA GLY A 271 -11.97 -9.27 -15.30
C GLY A 271 -12.31 -10.66 -15.87
N ARG A 272 -11.47 -11.20 -16.76
CA ARG A 272 -11.63 -12.55 -17.34
C ARG A 272 -11.02 -13.65 -16.48
N SER A 273 -10.08 -13.33 -15.59
CA SER A 273 -9.33 -14.33 -14.82
C SER A 273 -10.14 -14.91 -13.67
N TRP A 274 -9.82 -16.15 -13.30
CA TRP A 274 -10.39 -16.82 -12.13
C TRP A 274 -9.66 -16.42 -10.86
N LEU A 275 -8.34 -16.30 -10.93
CA LEU A 275 -7.48 -16.15 -9.76
C LEU A 275 -6.28 -15.27 -10.10
N ASN A 276 -6.05 -14.24 -9.28
CA ASN A 276 -4.76 -13.56 -9.27
C ASN A 276 -3.78 -14.33 -8.38
N VAL A 277 -2.54 -14.52 -8.82
CA VAL A 277 -1.51 -15.19 -8.01
C VAL A 277 -0.31 -14.26 -7.84
N THR A 278 0.10 -14.01 -6.60
CA THR A 278 1.23 -13.13 -6.28
C THR A 278 2.17 -13.79 -5.27
N LEU A 279 3.42 -14.00 -5.67
CA LEU A 279 4.42 -14.72 -4.87
C LEU A 279 5.55 -13.82 -4.39
N SER A 280 5.27 -12.55 -4.09
CA SER A 280 6.29 -11.58 -3.69
C SER A 280 6.93 -11.90 -2.34
N ASP A 281 8.24 -11.66 -2.18
CA ASP A 281 8.99 -11.88 -0.91
C ASP A 281 8.64 -10.83 0.14
N GLY A 282 8.09 -9.70 -0.30
CA GLY A 282 7.50 -8.67 0.54
C GLY A 282 6.86 -7.60 -0.33
N GLU A 283 5.87 -6.90 0.23
CA GLU A 283 5.21 -5.75 -0.36
C GLU A 283 5.02 -4.66 0.67
N GLY A 284 4.81 -3.41 0.23
CA GLY A 284 4.27 -2.37 1.11
C GLY A 284 2.77 -2.50 1.33
N TRP A 285 2.04 -2.91 0.29
CA TRP A 285 0.57 -3.02 0.32
C TRP A 285 0.02 -4.05 -0.67
N GLY A 286 0.65 -4.22 -1.83
CA GLY A 286 0.13 -5.08 -2.89
C GLY A 286 -1.01 -4.44 -3.68
N LEU A 287 -0.77 -3.28 -4.32
CA LEU A 287 -1.79 -2.63 -5.18
C LEU A 287 -2.43 -3.58 -6.21
N ALA A 288 -1.62 -4.45 -6.82
CA ALA A 288 -2.10 -5.44 -7.78
C ALA A 288 -3.17 -6.39 -7.22
N VAL A 289 -3.06 -6.75 -5.93
CA VAL A 289 -4.04 -7.58 -5.22
C VAL A 289 -5.39 -6.87 -5.15
N VAL A 290 -5.35 -5.59 -4.78
CA VAL A 290 -6.56 -4.80 -4.59
C VAL A 290 -7.17 -4.41 -5.94
N GLU A 291 -6.36 -4.21 -6.97
CA GLU A 291 -6.83 -4.05 -8.36
C GLU A 291 -7.54 -5.32 -8.85
N ALA A 292 -7.00 -6.52 -8.56
CA ALA A 292 -7.68 -7.78 -8.85
C ALA A 292 -8.99 -7.91 -8.08
N ALA A 293 -8.99 -7.57 -6.79
CA ALA A 293 -10.18 -7.61 -5.96
C ALA A 293 -11.29 -6.68 -6.49
N ALA A 294 -10.95 -5.50 -7.02
CA ALA A 294 -11.89 -4.58 -7.65
C ALA A 294 -12.62 -5.19 -8.87
N HIS A 295 -12.00 -6.15 -9.55
CA HIS A 295 -12.60 -6.90 -10.66
C HIS A 295 -13.37 -8.15 -10.19
N GLY A 296 -13.48 -8.37 -8.88
CA GLY A 296 -14.05 -9.59 -8.31
C GLY A 296 -13.13 -10.81 -8.43
N VAL A 297 -11.83 -10.60 -8.65
CA VAL A 297 -10.84 -11.67 -8.80
C VAL A 297 -10.15 -11.87 -7.46
N PRO A 298 -10.30 -13.03 -6.79
CA PRO A 298 -9.58 -13.32 -5.57
C PRO A 298 -8.08 -13.46 -5.82
N THR A 299 -7.30 -13.31 -4.76
CA THR A 299 -5.84 -13.48 -4.83
C THR A 299 -5.36 -14.64 -3.97
N LEU A 300 -4.61 -15.57 -4.55
CA LEU A 300 -3.73 -16.47 -3.80
C LEU A 300 -2.35 -15.84 -3.72
N CYS A 301 -1.84 -15.63 -2.51
CA CYS A 301 -0.54 -15.01 -2.32
C CYS A 301 0.18 -15.54 -1.10
N ARG A 302 1.47 -15.21 -0.97
CA ARG A 302 2.23 -15.61 0.22
C ARG A 302 1.87 -14.77 1.43
N ASP A 303 1.92 -15.40 2.61
CA ASP A 303 1.77 -14.71 3.89
C ASP A 303 3.03 -13.91 4.23
N VAL A 304 3.11 -12.70 3.69
CA VAL A 304 4.16 -11.72 3.96
C VAL A 304 3.54 -10.35 4.21
N ASP A 305 4.34 -9.44 4.79
CA ASP A 305 3.96 -8.04 5.01
C ASP A 305 3.43 -7.40 3.71
N GLY A 306 2.44 -6.52 3.84
CA GLY A 306 1.72 -5.88 2.74
C GLY A 306 0.69 -6.78 2.06
N LEU A 307 1.02 -8.03 1.73
CA LEU A 307 0.06 -8.97 1.12
C LEU A 307 -1.00 -9.44 2.12
N ARG A 308 -0.60 -9.69 3.37
CA ARG A 308 -1.53 -9.96 4.48
C ARG A 308 -2.48 -8.80 4.77
N ASP A 309 -2.08 -7.58 4.40
CA ASP A 309 -2.87 -6.38 4.60
C ASP A 309 -3.89 -6.17 3.45
N SER A 310 -3.62 -6.71 2.27
CA SER A 310 -4.51 -6.57 1.09
C SER A 310 -5.42 -7.77 0.84
N VAL A 311 -5.16 -8.94 1.43
CA VAL A 311 -5.97 -10.16 1.28
C VAL A 311 -6.63 -10.59 2.60
N ARG A 312 -7.95 -10.76 2.57
CA ARG A 312 -8.72 -11.42 3.62
C ARG A 312 -8.69 -12.93 3.42
N HIS A 313 -7.88 -13.65 4.20
CA HIS A 313 -7.76 -15.10 4.06
C HIS A 313 -9.12 -15.81 4.17
N GLY A 314 -9.47 -16.61 3.15
CA GLY A 314 -10.72 -17.38 3.05
C GLY A 314 -11.92 -16.60 2.51
N ASP A 315 -11.84 -15.27 2.43
CA ASP A 315 -12.94 -14.39 2.02
C ASP A 315 -12.67 -13.72 0.67
N THR A 316 -11.53 -13.02 0.52
CA THR A 316 -11.14 -12.34 -0.73
C THR A 316 -9.94 -12.97 -1.42
N GLY A 317 -9.48 -14.11 -0.90
CA GLY A 317 -8.26 -14.75 -1.34
C GLY A 317 -7.66 -15.66 -0.29
N TRP A 318 -6.44 -16.13 -0.53
CA TRP A 318 -5.76 -17.11 0.32
C TRP A 318 -4.31 -16.73 0.55
N LEU A 319 -3.93 -16.63 1.83
CA LEU A 319 -2.54 -16.51 2.28
C LEU A 319 -1.91 -17.89 2.37
N VAL A 320 -0.75 -18.06 1.74
CA VAL A 320 0.02 -19.29 1.67
C VAL A 320 1.26 -19.14 2.55
N PRO A 321 1.43 -19.96 3.60
CA PRO A 321 2.61 -19.92 4.45
C PRO A 321 3.90 -20.19 3.68
N ASN A 322 5.02 -19.72 4.22
CA ASN A 322 6.32 -20.02 3.63
C ASN A 322 6.60 -21.54 3.66
N GLY A 323 7.12 -22.08 2.55
CA GLY A 323 7.43 -23.50 2.41
C GLY A 323 6.23 -24.41 2.08
N ALA A 324 5.01 -23.88 2.01
CA ALA A 324 3.85 -24.65 1.55
C ALA A 324 3.99 -25.08 0.08
N ASP A 325 3.34 -26.20 -0.25
CA ASP A 325 3.21 -26.68 -1.64
C ASP A 325 2.27 -25.76 -2.41
N LEU A 326 2.85 -25.00 -3.34
CA LEU A 326 2.13 -23.99 -4.10
C LEU A 326 1.20 -24.61 -5.15
N ALA A 327 1.60 -25.71 -5.80
CA ALA A 327 0.75 -26.39 -6.77
C ALA A 327 -0.48 -26.96 -6.08
N GLN A 328 -0.31 -27.59 -4.92
CA GLN A 328 -1.44 -28.04 -4.13
C GLN A 328 -2.36 -26.87 -3.68
N ALA A 329 -1.79 -25.73 -3.29
CA ALA A 329 -2.59 -24.57 -2.89
C ALA A 329 -3.41 -24.00 -4.06
N VAL A 330 -2.79 -23.84 -5.24
CA VAL A 330 -3.48 -23.37 -6.45
C VAL A 330 -4.54 -24.37 -6.89
N ASP A 331 -4.25 -25.68 -6.90
CA ASP A 331 -5.22 -26.72 -7.25
C ASP A 331 -6.47 -26.69 -6.37
N ARG A 332 -6.29 -26.58 -5.05
CA ARG A 332 -7.42 -26.47 -4.11
C ARG A 332 -8.28 -25.25 -4.39
N VAL A 333 -7.66 -24.11 -4.67
CA VAL A 333 -8.38 -22.87 -4.97
C VAL A 333 -9.10 -22.95 -6.31
N LEU A 334 -8.48 -23.49 -7.36
CA LEU A 334 -9.14 -23.70 -8.65
C LEU A 334 -10.33 -24.66 -8.52
N THR A 335 -10.19 -25.73 -7.73
CA THR A 335 -11.28 -26.66 -7.45
C THR A 335 -12.43 -25.96 -6.72
N ASP A 336 -12.16 -25.11 -5.74
CA ASP A 336 -13.17 -24.33 -5.01
C ASP A 336 -13.88 -23.31 -5.92
N LEU A 337 -13.12 -22.64 -6.79
CA LEU A 337 -13.65 -21.64 -7.73
C LEU A 337 -14.38 -22.24 -8.95
N ALA A 338 -14.29 -23.56 -9.16
CA ALA A 338 -15.07 -24.24 -10.19
C ALA A 338 -16.56 -24.34 -9.83
N ASP A 339 -16.93 -24.19 -8.56
CA ASP A 339 -18.33 -24.00 -8.14
C ASP A 339 -18.77 -22.55 -8.41
N PRO A 340 -19.75 -22.31 -9.31
CA PRO A 340 -20.21 -20.96 -9.63
C PRO A 340 -20.72 -20.17 -8.43
N ALA A 341 -21.39 -20.83 -7.47
CA ALA A 341 -21.93 -20.16 -6.29
C ALA A 341 -20.81 -19.66 -5.38
N ARG A 342 -19.78 -20.49 -5.19
CA ARG A 342 -18.57 -20.11 -4.45
C ARG A 342 -17.82 -18.98 -5.17
N ALA A 343 -17.64 -19.10 -6.47
CA ALA A 343 -16.93 -18.14 -7.29
C ALA A 343 -17.65 -16.77 -7.35
N GLU A 344 -18.98 -16.73 -7.27
CA GLU A 344 -19.76 -15.50 -7.17
C GLU A 344 -19.68 -14.88 -5.76
N ALA A 345 -19.77 -15.70 -4.70
CA ALA A 345 -19.65 -15.23 -3.32
C ALA A 345 -18.28 -14.57 -3.06
N VAL A 346 -17.19 -15.23 -3.46
CA VAL A 346 -15.82 -14.70 -3.30
C VAL A 346 -15.62 -13.45 -4.15
N ALA A 347 -16.15 -13.40 -5.38
CA ALA A 347 -16.05 -12.22 -6.23
C ALA A 347 -16.75 -11.00 -5.61
N LYS A 348 -17.94 -11.21 -5.02
CA LYS A 348 -18.65 -10.16 -4.29
C LYS A 348 -17.84 -9.66 -3.09
N ALA A 349 -17.30 -10.57 -2.28
CA ALA A 349 -16.45 -10.21 -1.15
C ALA A 349 -15.24 -9.39 -1.58
N CYS A 350 -14.58 -9.77 -2.69
CA CYS A 350 -13.48 -9.01 -3.28
C CYS A 350 -13.88 -7.58 -3.68
N GLN A 351 -15.04 -7.41 -4.33
CA GLN A 351 -15.50 -6.09 -4.76
C GLN A 351 -15.87 -5.21 -3.56
N ASP A 352 -16.62 -5.74 -2.60
CA ASP A 352 -16.99 -5.05 -1.36
C ASP A 352 -15.75 -4.68 -0.53
N TRP A 353 -14.70 -5.50 -0.61
CA TRP A 353 -13.40 -5.22 -0.02
C TRP A 353 -12.68 -4.10 -0.76
N ALA A 354 -12.65 -4.13 -2.08
CA ALA A 354 -12.04 -3.09 -2.90
C ALA A 354 -12.73 -1.72 -2.80
N THR A 355 -14.03 -1.62 -2.52
CA THR A 355 -14.63 -0.28 -2.29
C THR A 355 -14.05 0.43 -1.07
N ARG A 356 -13.28 -0.29 -0.25
CA ARG A 356 -12.60 0.26 0.92
C ARG A 356 -11.27 0.94 0.61
N PHE A 357 -10.81 1.03 -0.62
CA PHE A 357 -9.68 1.90 -0.90
C PHE A 357 -10.06 2.91 -1.97
N ASP A 358 -9.59 4.13 -1.78
CA ASP A 358 -9.96 5.22 -2.65
C ASP A 358 -8.87 6.29 -2.56
N TRP A 359 -8.37 6.67 -3.71
CA TRP A 359 -7.35 7.70 -3.81
C TRP A 359 -7.84 9.05 -3.32
N ALA A 360 -9.14 9.36 -3.41
CA ALA A 360 -9.66 10.60 -2.85
C ALA A 360 -9.60 10.57 -1.32
N ALA A 361 -10.11 9.51 -0.68
CA ALA A 361 -10.00 9.34 0.77
C ALA A 361 -8.54 9.34 1.27
N THR A 362 -7.63 8.63 0.60
CA THR A 362 -6.18 8.65 0.90
C THR A 362 -5.61 10.06 0.81
N GLY A 363 -5.93 10.78 -0.26
CA GLY A 363 -5.48 12.16 -0.49
C GLY A 363 -6.02 13.14 0.56
N GLU A 364 -7.29 13.01 0.94
CA GLU A 364 -7.92 13.83 1.99
C GLU A 364 -7.24 13.63 3.34
N ARG A 365 -6.99 12.38 3.75
CA ARG A 365 -6.29 12.08 5.02
C ARG A 365 -4.89 12.67 5.04
N PHE A 366 -4.12 12.42 3.99
CA PHE A 366 -2.75 12.92 3.90
C PHE A 366 -2.71 14.46 3.91
N THR A 367 -3.62 15.09 3.16
CA THR A 367 -3.76 16.54 3.11
C THR A 367 -4.15 17.13 4.46
N ALA A 368 -5.12 16.52 5.16
CA ALA A 368 -5.55 16.97 6.48
C ALA A 368 -4.40 16.91 7.50
N LEU A 369 -3.60 15.83 7.48
CA LEU A 369 -2.40 15.69 8.30
C LEU A 369 -1.39 16.82 8.03
N VAL A 370 -1.11 17.10 6.75
CA VAL A 370 -0.19 18.17 6.35
C VAL A 370 -0.72 19.55 6.73
N ALA A 371 -2.03 19.78 6.59
CA ALA A 371 -2.68 21.03 6.96
C ALA A 371 -2.61 21.29 8.47
N ALA A 372 -2.86 20.25 9.28
CA ALA A 372 -2.72 20.31 10.73
C ALA A 372 -1.28 20.69 11.13
N LEU A 373 -0.28 20.00 10.56
CA LEU A 373 1.13 20.28 10.83
C LEU A 373 1.54 21.72 10.51
N ARG A 374 1.05 22.23 9.38
CA ARG A 374 1.28 23.61 8.94
C ARG A 374 0.63 24.62 9.88
N ALA A 375 -0.59 24.36 10.33
CA ALA A 375 -1.33 25.23 11.26
C ALA A 375 -0.70 25.30 12.66
N GLY A 376 0.39 24.56 12.90
CA GLY A 376 1.04 24.53 14.20
C GLY A 376 0.24 23.74 15.23
N LEU A 377 -0.78 22.98 14.80
CA LEU A 377 -1.32 21.90 15.62
C LEU A 377 -0.14 21.02 15.96
N LYS A 378 0.22 21.01 17.24
CA LYS A 378 0.76 19.82 17.85
C LYS A 378 -0.33 18.80 17.64
N ILE A 379 -0.19 17.94 16.63
CA ILE A 379 -1.19 16.89 16.38
C ILE A 379 -1.40 16.21 17.74
N GLY A 380 -2.65 16.24 18.23
CA GLY A 380 -3.01 16.13 19.64
C GLY A 380 -2.13 15.11 20.34
N GLU A 381 -1.44 15.56 21.39
CA GLU A 381 -0.26 14.92 22.01
C GLU A 381 -0.22 13.39 21.84
N TRP A 382 0.37 12.92 20.73
CA TRP A 382 0.65 11.50 20.61
C TRP A 382 1.62 11.14 21.73
N GLN A 383 1.15 10.32 22.66
CA GLN A 383 1.96 9.83 23.76
C GLN A 383 2.66 8.55 23.32
N PRO A 384 3.96 8.37 23.60
CA PRO A 384 4.61 7.09 23.42
C PRO A 384 3.80 5.97 24.09
N GLY A 385 3.33 5.00 23.30
CA GLY A 385 2.45 3.92 23.76
C GLY A 385 0.96 4.09 23.41
N MET A 386 0.55 5.22 22.82
CA MET A 386 -0.79 5.39 22.26
C MET A 386 -0.97 4.49 21.03
N PRO A 387 -2.12 3.77 20.91
CA PRO A 387 -2.41 3.03 19.69
C PRO A 387 -2.45 3.98 18.50
N GLU A 388 -1.75 3.64 17.43
CA GLU A 388 -1.74 4.45 16.20
C GLU A 388 -3.09 4.42 15.49
N ALA A 389 -3.85 3.35 15.69
CA ALA A 389 -5.26 3.28 15.40
C ALA A 389 -5.96 2.22 16.27
N ILE A 390 -7.27 2.36 16.42
CA ILE A 390 -8.14 1.41 17.11
C ILE A 390 -9.41 1.18 16.31
N ILE A 391 -9.97 -0.01 16.45
CA ILE A 391 -11.24 -0.39 15.84
C ILE A 391 -12.26 -0.48 16.97
N ALA A 392 -13.31 0.33 16.88
CA ALA A 392 -14.55 0.17 17.63
C ALA A 392 -15.53 -0.67 16.82
N GLU A 393 -16.02 -1.75 17.40
CA GLU A 393 -17.03 -2.61 16.80
C GLU A 393 -18.36 -2.41 17.47
N PHE A 394 -19.41 -2.35 16.65
CA PHE A 394 -20.77 -2.11 17.08
C PHE A 394 -21.58 -3.40 16.92
N PRO A 395 -22.55 -3.66 17.82
CA PRO A 395 -23.56 -4.69 17.62
C PRO A 395 -24.25 -4.51 16.27
N ALA A 396 -24.66 -5.58 15.58
CA ALA A 396 -25.14 -5.56 14.18
C ALA A 396 -26.35 -4.64 13.90
N ASP A 397 -27.06 -4.21 14.94
CA ASP A 397 -28.22 -3.32 14.91
C ASP A 397 -27.87 -1.86 15.29
N THR A 398 -26.60 -1.52 15.46
CA THR A 398 -26.15 -0.21 15.97
C THR A 398 -25.31 0.56 14.94
N GLU A 399 -25.83 1.67 14.42
CA GLU A 399 -25.08 2.47 13.45
C GLU A 399 -23.70 2.91 13.98
N PRO A 400 -22.62 2.71 13.17
CA PRO A 400 -21.28 3.17 13.54
C PRO A 400 -21.27 4.67 13.79
N HIS A 401 -20.86 5.07 15.00
CA HIS A 401 -20.59 6.47 15.27
C HIS A 401 -19.24 6.85 14.67
N GLN A 402 -19.17 7.95 13.92
CA GLN A 402 -17.90 8.49 13.43
C GLN A 402 -17.38 9.56 14.38
N PRO A 403 -16.36 9.28 15.22
CA PRO A 403 -15.76 10.30 16.07
C PRO A 403 -15.18 11.43 15.24
N THR A 404 -15.12 12.61 15.85
CA THR A 404 -14.61 13.83 15.21
C THR A 404 -13.08 13.96 15.28
N SER A 405 -12.40 13.00 15.92
CA SER A 405 -10.94 12.94 16.02
C SER A 405 -10.28 12.50 14.70
N VAL A 406 -8.99 12.81 14.56
CA VAL A 406 -8.22 12.67 13.32
C VAL A 406 -8.37 11.26 12.73
N GLY A 407 -8.85 11.18 11.48
CA GLY A 407 -8.89 9.94 10.70
C GLY A 407 -9.93 8.93 11.17
N THR A 408 -11.20 9.18 10.86
CA THR A 408 -12.30 8.24 11.14
C THR A 408 -12.75 7.55 9.87
N ARG A 409 -12.97 6.23 9.95
CA ARG A 409 -13.55 5.44 8.87
C ARG A 409 -14.54 4.42 9.42
N SER A 410 -15.74 4.36 8.88
CA SER A 410 -16.72 3.33 9.23
C SER A 410 -16.94 2.32 8.11
N GLY A 411 -17.28 1.09 8.49
CA GLY A 411 -17.85 0.08 7.58
C GLY A 411 -19.33 0.36 7.27
N ALA A 412 -19.84 -0.23 6.18
CA ALA A 412 -21.25 -0.13 5.79
C ALA A 412 -22.16 -1.04 6.66
N ALA A 413 -23.47 -0.74 6.67
CA ALA A 413 -24.49 -1.51 7.40
C ALA A 413 -24.55 -2.98 6.92
N GLY A 414 -24.52 -3.93 7.87
CA GLY A 414 -24.46 -5.36 7.59
C GLY A 414 -23.93 -6.17 8.78
N VAL A 415 -23.30 -7.32 8.53
CA VAL A 415 -22.87 -8.29 9.55
C VAL A 415 -21.72 -7.76 10.44
N ASP A 416 -20.91 -6.82 9.96
CA ASP A 416 -19.75 -6.27 10.67
C ASP A 416 -19.80 -4.73 10.75
N GLN A 417 -20.46 -4.17 11.77
CA GLN A 417 -20.48 -2.72 12.01
C GLN A 417 -19.25 -2.29 12.82
N TRP A 418 -18.44 -1.38 12.27
CA TRP A 418 -17.21 -0.91 12.91
C TRP A 418 -16.87 0.53 12.53
N THR A 419 -16.08 1.18 13.39
CA THR A 419 -15.40 2.44 13.15
C THR A 419 -13.94 2.34 13.54
N LEU A 420 -13.06 2.59 12.58
CA LEU A 420 -11.65 2.83 12.80
C LEU A 420 -11.47 4.28 13.25
N VAL A 421 -10.73 4.44 14.34
CA VAL A 421 -10.31 5.74 14.84
C VAL A 421 -8.80 5.73 14.91
N GLU A 422 -8.16 6.57 14.11
CA GLU A 422 -6.72 6.76 14.16
C GLU A 422 -6.36 7.56 15.43
N GLN A 423 -5.19 7.28 16.01
CA GLN A 423 -4.61 8.02 17.13
C GLN A 423 -5.50 8.19 18.36
N CYS A 424 -6.14 7.11 18.77
CA CYS A 424 -7.04 7.13 19.91
C CYS A 424 -6.69 5.99 20.88
N HIS A 425 -6.71 6.26 22.18
CA HIS A 425 -6.66 5.19 23.17
C HIS A 425 -8.02 4.52 23.23
N GLY A 426 -8.02 3.19 23.42
CA GLY A 426 -9.28 2.45 23.48
C GLY A 426 -10.22 2.95 24.58
N GLY A 427 -9.68 3.39 25.73
CA GLY A 427 -10.45 3.96 26.82
C GLY A 427 -11.10 5.31 26.48
N ASP A 428 -10.39 6.18 25.75
CA ASP A 428 -10.91 7.49 25.36
C ASP A 428 -12.08 7.35 24.40
N LEU A 429 -11.95 6.45 23.43
CA LEU A 429 -13.01 6.14 22.48
C LEU A 429 -14.21 5.51 23.17
N LEU A 430 -14.00 4.54 24.07
CA LEU A 430 -15.10 3.96 24.86
C LEU A 430 -15.85 5.04 25.62
N ALA A 431 -15.15 5.95 26.30
CA ALA A 431 -15.78 7.05 27.02
C ALA A 431 -16.52 8.03 26.11
N GLU A 432 -16.05 8.27 24.88
CA GLU A 432 -16.77 9.07 23.88
C GLU A 432 -18.02 8.37 23.37
N LEU A 433 -17.92 7.08 23.06
CA LEU A 433 -19.03 6.27 22.59
C LEU A 433 -20.11 6.09 23.66
N GLU A 434 -19.71 5.86 24.91
CA GLU A 434 -20.62 5.81 26.07
C GLU A 434 -21.37 7.15 26.24
N ARG A 435 -20.67 8.29 26.15
CA ARG A 435 -21.30 9.62 26.16
C ARG A 435 -22.26 9.83 24.99
N ALA A 436 -22.00 9.21 23.84
CA ALA A 436 -22.88 9.21 22.68
C ALA A 436 -24.01 8.16 22.76
N GLY A 437 -24.16 7.46 23.89
CA GLY A 437 -25.22 6.46 24.09
C GLY A 437 -25.00 5.16 23.30
N ARG A 438 -23.75 4.82 22.96
CA ARG A 438 -23.38 3.58 22.28
C ARG A 438 -22.83 2.58 23.31
N ALA A 439 -23.63 1.57 23.65
CA ALA A 439 -23.25 0.51 24.59
C ALA A 439 -22.89 -0.79 23.84
N GLY A 440 -22.12 -1.68 24.50
CA GLY A 440 -21.73 -2.98 23.92
C GLY A 440 -20.65 -2.89 22.84
N VAL A 441 -19.97 -1.76 22.72
CA VAL A 441 -18.92 -1.55 21.72
C VAL A 441 -17.62 -2.23 22.17
N THR A 442 -17.04 -3.06 21.31
CA THR A 442 -15.72 -3.67 21.55
C THR A 442 -14.63 -2.83 20.90
N VAL A 443 -13.64 -2.40 21.68
CA VAL A 443 -12.51 -1.61 21.14
C VAL A 443 -11.22 -2.43 21.17
N ARG A 444 -10.50 -2.45 20.04
CA ARG A 444 -9.24 -3.19 19.87
C ARG A 444 -8.18 -2.37 19.16
N ALA A 445 -6.92 -2.76 19.33
CA ALA A 445 -5.83 -2.18 18.56
C ALA A 445 -5.99 -2.51 17.07
N ALA A 446 -5.71 -1.52 16.21
CA ALA A 446 -5.65 -1.69 14.76
C ALA A 446 -4.59 -2.71 14.28
N ALA A 447 -3.61 -3.01 15.13
CA ALA A 447 -2.56 -3.98 14.84
C ALA A 447 -3.12 -5.39 14.57
N ASP A 448 -4.35 -5.69 15.05
CA ASP A 448 -5.13 -6.88 14.67
C ASP A 448 -5.77 -6.67 13.28
N ALA A 449 -4.93 -6.30 12.31
CA ALA A 449 -5.25 -5.73 11.00
C ALA A 449 -6.32 -6.49 10.22
N GLU A 450 -6.58 -7.76 10.56
CA GLU A 450 -7.70 -8.56 10.09
C GLU A 450 -8.99 -7.74 10.04
N ARG A 451 -9.37 -6.93 11.03
CA ARG A 451 -10.67 -6.21 10.94
C ARG A 451 -10.64 -4.88 10.21
N LEU A 452 -9.53 -4.17 10.34
CA LEU A 452 -9.24 -2.96 9.58
C LEU A 452 -9.26 -3.25 8.09
N LEU A 453 -8.78 -4.45 7.77
CA LEU A 453 -8.58 -4.97 6.44
C LEU A 453 -9.52 -6.11 6.07
N GLY A 454 -10.59 -6.27 6.85
CA GLY A 454 -11.64 -7.26 6.69
C GLY A 454 -11.24 -8.70 7.11
N GLY A 455 -11.83 -9.22 8.20
CA GLY A 455 -11.48 -10.56 8.68
C GLY A 455 -12.33 -10.92 9.89
N SER A 456 -12.95 -12.10 9.80
CA SER A 456 -13.89 -12.63 10.79
C SER A 456 -13.22 -12.89 12.13
N LEU A 457 -13.89 -12.48 13.20
CA LEU A 457 -13.71 -12.95 14.56
C LEU A 457 -13.46 -14.48 14.62
N ARG A 458 -12.25 -14.89 15.02
CA ARG A 458 -12.12 -16.09 15.87
C ARG A 458 -11.91 -15.62 17.31
N ASN A 459 -12.80 -16.09 18.17
CA ASN A 459 -12.86 -15.76 19.58
C ASN A 459 -11.64 -16.37 20.30
N PRO A 460 -10.80 -15.61 21.02
CA PRO A 460 -9.65 -16.17 21.74
C PRO A 460 -10.03 -17.09 22.92
N ARG A 461 -11.33 -17.32 23.17
CA ARG A 461 -11.83 -18.15 24.28
C ARG A 461 -12.07 -19.62 23.96
N GLU A 462 -11.79 -20.09 22.74
CA GLU A 462 -11.97 -21.51 22.37
C GLU A 462 -10.68 -22.37 22.45
N GLY A 463 -9.61 -21.85 23.04
CA GLY A 463 -8.33 -22.57 23.19
C GLY A 463 -7.98 -23.01 24.61
N ALA A 464 -8.94 -23.08 25.53
CA ALA A 464 -8.71 -23.52 26.90
C ALA A 464 -9.90 -24.33 27.44
N THR A 465 -10.09 -25.53 26.89
CA THR A 465 -10.63 -26.70 27.61
C THR A 465 -9.99 -27.95 27.03
#